data_AF-A0A2V3JIP8-F1
#
_entry.id   AF-A0A2V3JIP8-F1
#
_cell.length_a   1.000
_cell.length_b   1.000
_cell.length_c   1.000
_cell.angle_alpha   90.00
_cell.angle_beta   90.00
_cell.angle_gamma   90.00
#
_symmetry.space_group_name_H-M   'P 1'
#
loop_
_entity.id
_entity.type
_entity.pdbx_description
1 polymer ?
#
loop_
_entity_poly.entity_id
_entity_poly.type
_entity_poly.pdbx_seq_one_letter_code
_entity_poly.pdbx_strand_id
1 'polypeptide(L)'
;MTSRIDSGEASCLEIIDGGGCDYLLTDDFRALGEIEKQIGDAVLLSPIILKVLVMRGIIGKSEALAKLGEIARKRDWLGRPIYRYAMRYFDCGLSDS
;
A
#
# COMPACT_ATOMS: atom_id res chain seq x y z
N MET A 1 6.21 11.51 23.49
CA MET A 1 5.35 10.73 22.59
C MET A 1 5.93 10.87 21.19
N THR A 2 6.52 9.83 20.64
CA THR A 2 6.90 9.82 19.22
C THR A 2 5.65 9.44 18.45
N SER A 3 5.04 10.40 17.74
CA SER A 3 4.06 10.11 16.69
C SER A 3 4.64 9.03 15.77
N ARG A 4 3.88 7.97 15.44
CA ARG A 4 4.36 6.97 14.45
C ARG A 4 4.25 7.48 13.02
N ILE A 5 3.59 8.62 12.82
CA ILE A 5 3.46 9.32 11.55
C ILE A 5 4.67 10.23 11.37
N ASP A 6 5.39 10.10 10.26
CA ASP A 6 6.49 10.98 9.91
C ASP A 6 6.00 12.32 9.30
N SER A 7 6.90 13.29 9.14
CA SER A 7 6.54 14.61 8.64
C SER A 7 5.99 14.60 7.21
N GLY A 8 6.44 13.66 6.37
CA GLY A 8 5.93 13.50 5.01
C GLY A 8 4.50 12.97 5.02
N GLU A 9 4.22 11.96 5.82
CA GLU A 9 2.88 11.42 6.00
C GLU A 9 1.92 12.43 6.61
N ALA A 10 2.37 13.19 7.62
CA ALA A 10 1.59 14.27 8.20
C ALA A 10 1.18 15.32 7.15
N SER A 11 2.10 15.69 6.25
CA SER A 11 1.81 16.63 5.15
C SER A 11 0.75 16.08 4.19
N CYS A 12 0.79 14.77 3.91
CA CYS A 12 -0.24 14.13 3.08
C CYS A 12 -1.62 14.15 3.74
N LEU A 13 -1.69 13.96 5.06
CA LEU A 13 -2.95 14.00 5.81
C LEU A 13 -3.58 15.39 5.80
N GLU A 14 -2.78 16.45 5.92
CA GLU A 14 -3.26 17.84 5.80
C GLU A 14 -3.88 18.12 4.42
N ILE A 15 -3.32 17.56 3.34
CA ILE A 15 -3.88 17.71 1.99
C ILE A 15 -5.24 17.01 1.87
N ILE A 16 -5.40 15.82 2.46
CA ILE A 16 -6.65 15.05 2.44
C ILE A 16 -7.74 15.78 3.25
N ASP A 17 -7.41 16.22 4.45
CA ASP A 17 -8.34 16.97 5.32
C ASP A 17 -8.80 18.29 4.65
N GLY A 18 -7.88 18.94 3.92
CA GLY A 18 -8.19 20.12 3.09
C GLY A 18 -9.00 19.84 1.82
N GLY A 19 -9.37 18.58 1.54
CA GLY A 19 -10.13 18.18 0.36
C GLY A 19 -9.32 18.17 -0.95
N GLY A 20 -7.99 18.16 -0.87
CA GLY A 20 -7.10 18.17 -2.03
C GLY A 20 -6.99 16.80 -2.71
N CYS A 21 -7.31 15.71 -2.01
CA CYS A 21 -7.36 14.36 -2.56
C CYS A 21 -8.27 13.42 -1.76
N ASP A 22 -8.79 12.39 -2.43
CA ASP A 22 -9.76 11.46 -1.85
C ASP A 22 -9.13 10.24 -1.16
N TYR A 23 -7.88 9.88 -1.50
CA TYR A 23 -7.22 8.67 -1.00
C TYR A 23 -5.70 8.87 -0.82
N LEU A 24 -5.15 8.22 0.22
CA LEU A 24 -3.71 8.09 0.45
C LEU A 24 -3.19 6.73 -0.03
N LEU A 25 -2.09 6.74 -0.77
CA LEU A 25 -1.28 5.56 -1.03
C LEU A 25 0.03 5.65 -0.23
N THR A 26 0.22 4.77 0.76
CA THR A 26 1.44 4.75 1.60
C THR A 26 2.11 3.38 1.62
N ASP A 27 3.41 3.31 1.87
CA ASP A 27 4.10 2.08 2.22
C ASP A 27 4.42 1.96 3.73
N ASP A 28 4.07 2.95 4.56
CA ASP A 28 4.24 2.82 6.01
C ASP A 28 3.08 2.04 6.65
N PHE A 29 3.25 0.72 6.63
CA PHE A 29 2.36 -0.19 7.33
C PHE A 29 2.29 0.07 8.84
N ARG A 30 3.34 0.62 9.45
CA ARG A 30 3.39 0.82 10.91
C ARG A 30 2.54 2.01 11.32
N ALA A 31 2.43 3.02 10.45
CA ALA A 31 1.57 4.18 10.62
C ALA A 31 0.12 3.92 10.21
N LEU A 32 -0.16 2.87 9.43
CA LEU A 32 -1.49 2.56 8.88
C LEU A 32 -2.62 2.68 9.92
N GLY A 33 -2.47 2.07 11.10
CA GLY A 33 -3.51 2.12 12.13
C GLY A 33 -3.68 3.49 12.81
N GLU A 34 -2.70 4.39 12.73
CA GLU A 34 -2.85 5.80 13.14
C GLU A 34 -3.46 6.65 12.01
N ILE A 35 -3.08 6.38 10.76
CA ILE A 35 -3.63 7.02 9.56
C ILE A 35 -5.13 6.68 9.40
N GLU A 36 -5.51 5.41 9.51
CA GLU A 36 -6.91 4.95 9.44
C GLU A 36 -7.79 5.63 10.49
N LYS A 37 -7.25 6.00 11.66
CA LYS A 37 -8.01 6.74 12.68
C LYS A 37 -8.29 8.18 12.30
N GLN A 38 -7.47 8.78 11.43
CA GLN A 38 -7.62 10.17 11.00
C GLN A 38 -8.50 10.28 9.76
N ILE A 39 -8.31 9.41 8.76
CA ILE A 39 -8.97 9.51 7.46
C ILE A 39 -9.85 8.30 7.10
N GLY A 40 -10.05 7.37 8.03
CA GLY A 40 -10.88 6.18 7.80
C GLY A 40 -10.29 5.24 6.75
N ASP A 41 -11.15 4.65 5.92
CA ASP A 41 -10.80 3.69 4.87
C ASP A 41 -10.17 4.36 3.62
N ALA A 42 -9.91 5.68 3.66
CA ALA A 42 -9.30 6.44 2.58
C ALA A 42 -7.77 6.24 2.48
N VAL A 43 -7.24 5.10 2.94
CA VAL A 43 -5.82 4.76 2.87
C VAL A 43 -5.63 3.36 2.30
N LEU A 44 -4.72 3.21 1.34
CA LEU A 44 -4.30 1.93 0.83
C LEU A 44 -2.78 1.81 0.84
N LEU A 45 -2.30 0.58 0.95
CA LEU A 45 -0.88 0.32 0.83
C LEU A 45 -0.47 0.34 -0.64
N SER A 46 0.54 1.16 -0.96
CA SER A 46 1.07 1.39 -2.31
C SER A 46 1.46 0.14 -3.11
N PRO A 47 1.79 -1.04 -2.52
CA PRO A 47 1.95 -2.27 -3.29
C PRO A 47 0.69 -2.69 -4.10
N ILE A 48 -0.48 -2.10 -3.83
CA ILE A 48 -1.70 -2.30 -4.64
C ILE A 48 -1.49 -1.97 -6.12
N ILE A 49 -0.56 -1.06 -6.43
CA ILE A 49 -0.24 -0.68 -7.81
C ILE A 49 0.19 -1.89 -8.63
N LEU A 50 0.92 -2.86 -8.05
CA LEU A 50 1.29 -4.09 -8.76
C LEU A 50 0.07 -4.92 -9.17
N LYS A 51 -0.97 -4.98 -8.33
CA LYS A 51 -2.24 -5.63 -8.67
C LYS A 51 -2.98 -4.90 -9.78
N VAL A 52 -3.00 -3.57 -9.73
CA VAL A 52 -3.62 -2.74 -10.79
C VAL A 52 -2.94 -2.97 -12.14
N LEU A 53 -1.60 -3.03 -12.18
CA LEU A 53 -0.86 -3.32 -13.42
C LEU A 53 -1.19 -4.70 -13.99
N VAL A 54 -1.41 -5.70 -13.13
CA VAL A 54 -1.89 -7.03 -13.55
C VAL A 54 -3.30 -6.96 -14.12
N MET A 55 -4.23 -6.31 -13.42
CA MET A 55 -5.62 -6.16 -13.89
C MET A 55 -5.72 -5.42 -15.22
N ARG A 56 -4.77 -4.51 -15.51
CA ARG A 56 -4.69 -3.78 -16.77
C ARG A 56 -3.96 -4.54 -17.88
N GLY A 57 -3.48 -5.75 -17.61
CA GLY A 57 -2.72 -6.57 -18.56
C GLY A 57 -1.33 -6.00 -18.91
N ILE A 58 -0.81 -5.05 -18.11
CA ILE A 58 0.50 -4.41 -18.35
C ILE A 58 1.64 -5.35 -17.95
N ILE A 59 1.47 -6.10 -16.86
CA ILE A 59 2.39 -7.13 -16.40
C ILE A 59 1.62 -8.40 -16.02
N GLY A 60 2.28 -9.55 -16.06
CA GLY A 60 1.70 -10.81 -15.58
C GLY A 60 1.72 -10.94 -14.05
N LYS A 61 0.85 -11.81 -13.50
CA LYS A 61 0.82 -12.12 -12.06
C LYS A 61 2.19 -12.55 -11.52
N SER A 62 2.89 -13.43 -12.24
CA SER A 62 4.22 -13.91 -11.84
C SER A 62 5.27 -12.79 -11.82
N GLU A 63 5.20 -11.86 -12.77
CA GLU A 63 6.09 -10.69 -12.79
C GLU A 63 5.80 -9.75 -11.61
N ALA A 64 4.52 -9.50 -11.32
CA ALA A 64 4.12 -8.68 -10.17
C ALA A 64 4.62 -9.26 -8.84
N LEU A 65 4.50 -10.59 -8.65
CA LEU A 65 5.01 -11.29 -7.47
C LEU A 65 6.55 -11.22 -7.38
N ALA A 66 7.25 -11.34 -8.50
CA ALA A 66 8.71 -11.18 -8.53
C ALA A 66 9.12 -9.75 -8.12
N LYS A 67 8.48 -8.72 -8.68
CA LYS A 67 8.71 -7.31 -8.31
C LYS A 67 8.38 -7.05 -6.84
N LEU A 68 7.28 -7.60 -6.32
CA LEU A 68 6.94 -7.49 -4.90
C LEU A 68 8.03 -8.11 -4.01
N GLY A 69 8.54 -9.29 -4.39
CA GLY A 69 9.66 -9.94 -3.70
C GLY A 69 10.95 -9.10 -3.73
N GLU A 70 11.26 -8.44 -4.85
CA GLU A 70 12.39 -7.52 -4.95
C GLU A 70 12.24 -6.30 -4.04
N ILE A 71 11.07 -5.65 -4.06
CA ILE A 71 10.76 -4.53 -3.16
C ILE A 71 10.91 -4.98 -1.71
N ALA A 72 10.37 -6.16 -1.38
CA ALA A 72 10.41 -6.67 -0.03
C ALA A 72 11.82 -6.96 0.47
N ARG A 73 12.74 -7.39 -0.40
CA ARG A 73 14.16 -7.52 -0.04
C ARG A 73 14.82 -6.15 0.16
N LYS A 74 14.59 -5.20 -0.75
CA LYS A 74 15.22 -3.87 -0.70
C LYS A 74 14.74 -3.01 0.47
N ARG A 75 13.47 -3.15 0.86
CA ARG A 75 12.83 -2.38 1.94
C ARG A 75 12.73 -3.17 3.25
N ASP A 76 13.35 -4.34 3.32
CA ASP A 76 13.31 -5.22 4.50
C ASP A 76 11.87 -5.53 4.95
N TRP A 77 10.98 -5.76 3.98
CA TRP A 77 9.61 -6.19 4.22
C TRP A 77 9.44 -7.70 4.21
N LEU A 78 10.45 -8.46 3.81
CA LEU A 78 10.33 -9.90 3.63
C LEU A 78 9.84 -10.56 4.94
N GLY A 79 8.72 -11.27 4.87
CA GLY A 79 8.09 -11.89 6.06
C GLY A 79 7.48 -10.90 7.06
N ARG A 80 7.48 -9.59 6.78
CA ARG A 80 6.81 -8.57 7.60
C ARG A 80 5.33 -8.43 7.23
N PRO A 81 4.52 -7.82 8.09
CA PRO A 81 3.08 -7.63 7.85
C PRO A 81 2.74 -6.99 6.51
N ILE A 82 3.47 -5.95 6.07
CA ILE A 82 3.23 -5.29 4.77
C ILE A 82 3.40 -6.25 3.58
N TYR A 83 4.43 -7.10 3.60
CA TYR A 83 4.65 -8.08 2.54
C TYR A 83 3.54 -9.12 2.51
N ARG A 84 3.17 -9.66 3.68
CA ARG A 84 2.03 -10.60 3.80
C ARG A 84 0.72 -9.95 3.33
N TYR A 85 0.49 -8.69 3.67
CA TYR A 85 -0.69 -7.96 3.24
C TYR A 85 -0.69 -7.76 1.72
N ALA A 86 0.42 -7.32 1.14
CA ALA A 86 0.55 -7.12 -0.29
C ALA A 86 0.38 -8.43 -1.09
N MET A 87 0.81 -9.58 -0.54
CA MET A 87 0.57 -10.90 -1.13
C MET A 87 -0.93 -11.21 -1.26
N ARG A 88 -1.77 -10.77 -0.31
CA ARG A 88 -3.22 -10.99 -0.34
C ARG A 88 -3.91 -10.39 -1.55
N TYR A 89 -3.34 -9.34 -2.16
CA TYR A 89 -3.84 -8.79 -3.43
C TYR A 89 -3.82 -9.83 -4.57
N PHE A 90 -3.00 -10.87 -4.44
CA PHE A 90 -2.80 -11.93 -5.42
C PHE A 90 -3.38 -13.28 -5.00
N ASP A 91 -3.83 -13.43 -3.74
CA ASP A 91 -4.39 -14.66 -3.18
C ASP A 91 -5.87 -14.86 -3.54
N CYS A 92 -6.64 -13.78 -3.68
CA CYS A 92 -8.01 -13.85 -4.20
C CYS A 92 -8.01 -13.67 -5.73
N GLY A 93 -8.31 -14.76 -6.44
CA GLY A 93 -8.79 -14.68 -7.81
C GLY A 93 -10.21 -14.12 -7.82
N LEU A 94 -10.36 -12.82 -8.01
CA LEU A 94 -11.47 -12.35 -8.82
C LEU A 94 -11.06 -12.61 -10.26
N SER A 95 -11.78 -13.55 -10.85
CA SER A 95 -11.65 -14.05 -12.22
C SER A 95 -11.32 -12.94 -13.19
N ASP A 96 -10.39 -13.23 -14.09
CA ASP A 96 -10.37 -12.66 -15.42
C ASP A 96 -11.82 -12.71 -15.96
N SER A 97 -12.51 -11.57 -15.94
CA SER A 97 -13.85 -11.38 -16.48
C SER A 97 -13.80 -10.17 -17.37
#